data_AF-X6NYR8-F1
#
_entry.id   AF-X6NYR8-F1
#
_cell.length_a   1.000
_cell.length_b   1.000
_cell.length_c   1.000
_cell.angle_alpha   90.00
_cell.angle_beta   90.00
_cell.angle_gamma   90.00
#
_symmetry.space_group_name_H-M   'P 1'
#
loop_
_entity.id
_entity.type
_entity.pdbx_description
1 polymer ?
#
loop_
_entity_poly.entity_id
_entity_poly.type
_entity_poly.pdbx_seq_one_letter_code
_entity_poly.pdbx_strand_id
1 'polypeptide(L)'
;TAITSNGIAMVKLQQLEEMARNQWIDKTMDLDSPEALLLNRVLERIYLDSTTTVDLNVNMLENNRVIEKISKLKALLTKHTYWIAANVDLMDFKGNNELFKRLGECVSLLSQFANEDKHLEYSLHIWFLKQLYQLKGMDWTQILITHKHIRSKFPIFEKKDLSAVFSKLNFRAPLFCSFDPFIGVYGNIYQFRKQITSILKKDGIDTKCSGKQDCTPLLAAVSSNIESVIQFDDAFLIS
;
A
#
# COMPACT_ATOMS: atom_id res chain seq x y z
N THR A 1 17.04 33.29 -19.21
CA THR A 1 15.82 32.45 -19.24
C THR A 1 15.96 31.41 -18.15
N ALA A 2 15.28 31.58 -17.02
CA ALA A 2 15.40 30.68 -15.87
C ALA A 2 14.50 29.46 -16.09
N ILE A 3 15.05 28.39 -16.67
CA ILE A 3 14.40 27.08 -16.62
C ILE A 3 14.51 26.66 -15.15
N THR A 4 13.38 26.67 -14.44
CA THR A 4 13.33 26.23 -13.05
C THR A 4 13.79 24.77 -12.98
N SER A 5 14.35 24.36 -11.82
CA SER A 5 14.83 22.98 -11.59
C SER A 5 13.84 21.89 -12.03
N ASN A 6 12.53 22.18 -11.96
CA ASN A 6 11.46 21.28 -12.42
C ASN A 6 11.41 21.13 -13.95
N GLY A 7 11.66 22.18 -14.72
CA GLY A 7 11.67 22.12 -16.18
C GLY A 7 12.82 21.25 -16.70
N ILE A 8 13.99 21.32 -16.07
CA ILE A 8 15.15 20.49 -16.41
C ILE A 8 14.87 19.01 -16.12
N ALA A 9 14.23 18.70 -14.98
CA ALA A 9 13.87 17.33 -14.64
C ALA A 9 12.82 16.73 -15.60
N MET A 10 11.85 17.53 -16.04
CA MET A 10 10.83 17.10 -16.98
C MET A 10 11.40 16.77 -18.37
N VAL A 11 12.30 17.63 -18.89
CA VAL A 11 12.99 17.38 -20.17
C VAL A 11 13.84 16.11 -20.11
N LYS A 12 14.56 15.88 -19.00
CA LYS A 12 15.34 14.65 -18.80
C LYS A 12 14.48 13.39 -18.83
N LEU A 13 13.29 13.42 -18.21
CA LEU A 13 12.35 12.30 -18.24
C LEU A 13 11.81 12.02 -19.64
N GLN A 14 11.45 13.08 -20.39
CA GLN A 14 10.97 12.95 -21.77
C GLN A 14 12.04 12.39 -22.70
N GLN A 15 13.28 12.88 -22.59
CA GLN A 15 14.41 12.36 -23.36
C GLN A 15 14.65 10.88 -23.06
N LEU A 16 14.65 10.51 -21.78
CA LEU A 16 14.86 9.12 -21.38
C LEU A 16 13.71 8.21 -21.83
N GLU A 17 12.48 8.70 -21.83
CA GLU A 17 11.32 7.99 -22.40
C GLU A 17 11.48 7.73 -23.90
N GLU A 18 11.88 8.75 -24.66
CA GLU A 18 12.13 8.61 -26.08
C GLU A 18 13.27 7.62 -26.36
N MET A 19 14.37 7.71 -25.59
CA MET A 19 15.48 6.75 -25.67
C MET A 19 15.04 5.33 -25.34
N ALA A 20 14.22 5.13 -24.30
CA ALA A 20 13.70 3.82 -23.92
C ALA A 20 12.83 3.24 -25.03
N ARG A 21 11.87 4.02 -25.56
CA ARG A 21 10.96 3.57 -26.63
C ARG A 21 11.70 3.19 -27.91
N ASN A 22 12.75 3.93 -28.25
CA ASN A 22 13.59 3.66 -29.42
C ASN A 22 14.75 2.67 -29.16
N GLN A 23 14.85 2.10 -27.97
CA GLN A 23 15.92 1.16 -27.57
C GLN A 23 17.34 1.74 -27.69
N TRP A 24 17.49 3.05 -27.44
CA TRP A 24 18.77 3.77 -27.52
C TRP A 24 19.57 3.79 -26.20
N ILE A 25 19.20 2.94 -25.24
CA ILE A 25 19.91 2.84 -23.96
C ILE A 25 21.08 1.86 -24.12
N ASP A 26 22.24 2.40 -24.47
CA ASP A 26 23.47 1.66 -24.79
C ASP A 26 24.42 1.50 -23.59
N LYS A 27 24.12 2.15 -22.46
CA LYS A 27 24.93 2.08 -21.23
C LYS A 27 24.24 1.25 -20.15
N THR A 28 25.01 0.38 -19.51
CA THR A 28 24.57 -0.30 -18.28
C THR A 28 24.49 0.72 -17.15
N MET A 29 23.36 0.74 -16.44
CA MET A 29 23.21 1.57 -15.24
C MET A 29 23.48 0.72 -14.00
N ASP A 30 24.11 1.31 -12.99
CA ASP A 30 24.17 0.71 -11.66
C ASP A 30 22.77 0.77 -11.03
N LEU A 31 22.34 -0.31 -10.38
CA LEU A 31 20.97 -0.43 -9.85
C LEU A 31 20.61 0.66 -8.83
N ASP A 32 21.60 1.15 -8.09
CA ASP A 32 21.45 2.18 -7.05
C ASP A 32 21.62 3.61 -7.60
N SER A 33 21.85 3.77 -8.91
CA SER A 33 22.06 5.08 -9.52
C SER A 33 20.76 5.89 -9.66
N PRO A 34 20.83 7.24 -9.59
CA PRO A 34 19.70 8.10 -9.94
C PRO A 34 19.13 7.82 -11.33
N GLU A 35 19.99 7.47 -12.29
CA GLU A 35 19.64 7.12 -13.66
C GLU A 35 18.79 5.85 -13.73
N ALA A 36 19.16 4.80 -12.98
CA ALA A 36 18.37 3.57 -12.88
C ALA A 36 16.98 3.84 -12.29
N LEU A 37 16.88 4.74 -11.31
CA LEU A 37 15.59 5.15 -10.73
C LEU A 37 14.72 5.92 -11.73
N LEU A 38 15.32 6.81 -12.53
CA LEU A 38 14.61 7.52 -13.60
C LEU A 38 14.15 6.55 -14.69
N LEU A 39 15.01 5.62 -15.09
CA LEU A 39 14.69 4.60 -16.08
C LEU A 39 13.55 3.71 -15.59
N ASN A 40 13.59 3.27 -14.33
CA ASN A 40 12.52 2.48 -13.72
C ASN A 40 11.16 3.20 -13.83
N ARG A 41 11.11 4.49 -13.48
CA ARG A 41 9.89 5.31 -13.58
C ARG A 41 9.39 5.48 -15.02
N VAL A 42 10.31 5.68 -15.96
CA VAL A 42 9.98 5.79 -17.39
C VAL A 42 9.38 4.49 -17.90
N LEU A 43 10.03 3.35 -17.60
CA LEU A 43 9.55 2.03 -18.02
C LEU A 43 8.22 1.67 -17.36
N GLU A 44 8.04 1.96 -16.06
CA GLU A 44 6.75 1.80 -15.37
C GLU A 44 5.63 2.54 -16.13
N ARG A 45 5.85 3.79 -16.57
CA ARG A 45 4.88 4.56 -17.37
C ARG A 45 4.60 3.93 -18.72
N ILE A 46 5.65 3.52 -19.44
CA ILE A 46 5.54 2.87 -20.74
C ILE A 46 4.69 1.59 -20.65
N TYR A 47 4.91 0.75 -19.63
CA TYR A 47 4.16 -0.50 -19.44
C TYR A 47 2.75 -0.30 -18.86
N LEU A 48 2.52 0.81 -18.15
CA LEU A 48 1.18 1.17 -17.69
C LEU A 48 0.29 1.59 -18.86
N ASP A 49 0.85 2.30 -19.84
CA ASP A 49 0.16 2.70 -21.05
C ASP A 49 -0.28 1.47 -21.87
N SER A 50 -1.59 1.23 -21.91
CA SER A 50 -2.24 0.08 -22.56
C SER A 50 -2.04 0.02 -24.07
N THR A 51 -1.49 1.06 -24.69
CA THR A 51 -1.25 1.14 -26.13
C THR A 51 0.10 0.53 -26.55
N THR A 52 0.99 0.24 -25.58
CA THR A 52 2.38 -0.09 -25.89
C THR A 52 2.64 -1.60 -25.78
N THR A 53 2.78 -2.29 -26.92
CA THR A 53 3.22 -3.69 -27.03
C THR A 53 4.75 -3.84 -27.12
N VAL A 54 5.50 -2.84 -26.63
CA VAL A 54 6.95 -2.80 -26.82
C VAL A 54 7.60 -3.79 -25.84
N ASP A 55 8.03 -4.93 -26.38
CA ASP A 55 8.96 -5.83 -25.70
C ASP A 55 10.37 -5.25 -25.91
N LEU A 56 10.87 -4.50 -24.92
CA LEU A 56 12.16 -3.78 -24.97
C LEU A 56 13.38 -4.73 -24.87
N ASN A 57 13.11 -6.04 -24.86
CA ASN A 57 13.99 -7.10 -24.40
C ASN A 57 15.17 -7.43 -25.34
N VAL A 58 15.19 -6.90 -26.58
CA VAL A 58 16.08 -7.45 -27.63
C VAL A 58 17.56 -7.10 -27.41
N ASN A 59 17.90 -5.98 -26.75
CA ASN A 59 19.30 -5.51 -26.66
C ASN A 59 19.75 -4.96 -25.30
N MET A 60 18.97 -5.14 -24.23
CA MET A 60 19.35 -4.55 -22.93
C MET A 60 20.54 -5.25 -22.26
N LEU A 61 21.43 -4.45 -21.69
CA LEU A 61 22.55 -4.89 -20.84
C LEU A 61 22.02 -5.43 -19.49
N GLU A 62 22.81 -6.25 -18.79
CA GLU A 62 22.35 -7.10 -17.68
C GLU A 62 21.58 -6.35 -16.57
N ASN A 63 22.13 -5.27 -16.00
CA ASN A 63 21.40 -4.48 -14.99
C ASN A 63 20.16 -3.79 -15.56
N ASN A 64 20.20 -3.35 -16.83
CA ASN A 64 19.06 -2.72 -17.47
C ASN A 64 17.91 -3.71 -17.65
N ARG A 65 18.20 -5.01 -17.89
CA ARG A 65 17.19 -6.08 -17.88
C ARG A 65 16.54 -6.26 -16.52
N VAL A 66 17.31 -6.17 -15.44
CA VAL A 66 16.76 -6.22 -14.07
C VAL A 66 15.84 -5.03 -13.82
N ILE A 67 16.26 -3.81 -14.20
CA ILE A 67 15.44 -2.60 -14.11
C ILE A 67 14.15 -2.76 -14.92
N GLU A 68 14.25 -3.25 -16.16
CA GLU A 68 13.11 -3.52 -17.03
C GLU A 68 12.13 -4.50 -16.40
N LYS A 69 12.63 -5.66 -15.94
CA LYS A 69 11.82 -6.70 -15.28
C LYS A 69 11.08 -6.13 -14.07
N ILE A 70 11.78 -5.40 -13.19
CA ILE A 70 11.15 -4.77 -12.01
C ILE A 70 10.08 -3.76 -12.44
N SER A 71 10.36 -2.93 -13.45
CA SER A 71 9.44 -1.90 -13.94
C SER A 71 8.16 -2.52 -14.52
N LYS A 72 8.31 -3.59 -15.30
CA LYS A 72 7.19 -4.35 -15.87
C LYS A 72 6.33 -4.98 -14.77
N LEU A 73 6.96 -5.61 -13.78
CA LEU A 73 6.25 -6.21 -12.63
C LEU A 73 5.48 -5.15 -11.85
N LYS A 74 6.09 -4.01 -11.55
CA LYS A 74 5.42 -2.90 -10.86
C LYS A 74 4.26 -2.33 -11.66
N ALA A 75 4.40 -2.18 -12.98
CA ALA A 75 3.31 -1.70 -13.82
C ALA A 75 2.10 -2.67 -13.80
N LEU A 76 2.36 -3.99 -13.88
CA LEU A 76 1.31 -5.01 -13.79
C LEU A 76 0.67 -5.04 -12.39
N LEU A 77 1.48 -5.03 -11.34
CA LEU A 77 1.00 -4.96 -9.95
C LEU A 77 0.14 -3.71 -9.73
N THR A 78 0.57 -2.57 -10.25
CA THR A 78 -0.15 -1.30 -10.17
C THR A 78 -1.56 -1.42 -10.77
N LYS A 79 -1.71 -2.06 -11.94
CA LYS A 79 -3.04 -2.30 -12.56
C LYS A 79 -3.98 -3.07 -11.64
N HIS A 80 -3.51 -4.18 -11.06
CA HIS A 80 -4.32 -4.96 -10.12
C HIS A 80 -4.59 -4.21 -8.82
N THR A 81 -3.59 -3.51 -8.28
CA THR A 81 -3.70 -2.75 -7.03
C THR A 81 -4.74 -1.64 -7.15
N TYR A 82 -4.73 -0.88 -8.25
CA TYR A 82 -5.75 0.13 -8.50
C TYR A 82 -7.14 -0.47 -8.59
N TRP A 83 -7.29 -1.59 -9.30
CA TRP A 83 -8.59 -2.26 -9.38
C TRP A 83 -9.09 -2.70 -8.01
N ILE A 84 -8.22 -3.34 -7.21
CA ILE A 84 -8.55 -3.80 -5.86
C ILE A 84 -8.96 -2.60 -5.00
N ALA A 85 -8.16 -1.54 -4.99
CA ALA A 85 -8.47 -0.34 -4.23
C ALA A 85 -9.81 0.29 -4.68
N ALA A 86 -10.09 0.37 -5.98
CA ALA A 86 -11.31 1.01 -6.46
C ALA A 86 -12.59 0.19 -6.20
N ASN A 87 -12.52 -1.14 -6.24
CA ASN A 87 -13.71 -2.00 -6.34
C ASN A 87 -13.96 -2.90 -5.13
N VAL A 88 -13.04 -2.96 -4.17
CA VAL A 88 -13.14 -3.90 -3.04
C VAL A 88 -13.69 -3.17 -1.82
N ASP A 89 -14.87 -3.60 -1.41
CA ASP A 89 -15.40 -3.36 -0.07
C ASP A 89 -14.85 -4.41 0.89
N LEU A 90 -14.26 -3.96 1.99
CA LEU A 90 -13.72 -4.84 3.03
C LEU A 90 -14.82 -5.53 3.84
N MET A 91 -16.07 -5.07 3.76
CA MET A 91 -17.19 -5.68 4.47
C MET A 91 -17.75 -6.92 3.74
N ASP A 92 -17.53 -7.03 2.42
CA ASP A 92 -18.06 -8.13 1.60
C ASP A 92 -16.96 -8.89 0.83
N PHE A 93 -16.03 -9.50 1.58
CA PHE A 93 -14.91 -10.24 1.01
C PHE A 93 -15.27 -11.62 0.47
N LYS A 94 -16.24 -12.31 1.08
CA LYS A 94 -16.43 -13.76 0.90
C LYS A 94 -16.94 -14.14 -0.49
N GLY A 95 -17.60 -13.22 -1.20
CA GLY A 95 -18.15 -13.46 -2.55
C GLY A 95 -17.33 -12.87 -3.70
N ASN A 96 -16.28 -12.09 -3.43
CA ASN A 96 -15.60 -11.33 -4.49
C ASN A 96 -14.56 -12.19 -5.24
N ASN A 97 -15.03 -13.00 -6.19
CA ASN A 97 -14.18 -13.86 -7.01
C ASN A 97 -13.10 -13.08 -7.78
N GLU A 98 -13.42 -11.88 -8.27
CA GLU A 98 -12.48 -11.05 -9.02
C GLU A 98 -11.36 -10.54 -8.12
N LEU A 99 -11.65 -10.13 -6.87
CA LEU A 99 -10.61 -9.83 -5.88
C LEU A 99 -9.63 -10.99 -5.72
N PHE A 100 -10.13 -12.20 -5.51
CA PHE A 100 -9.24 -13.36 -5.32
C PHE A 100 -8.45 -13.67 -6.58
N LYS A 101 -9.03 -13.50 -7.76
CA LYS A 101 -8.30 -13.64 -9.02
C LYS A 101 -7.15 -12.61 -9.10
N ARG A 102 -7.46 -11.33 -8.84
CA ARG A 102 -6.48 -10.23 -8.88
C ARG A 102 -5.39 -10.38 -7.84
N LEU A 103 -5.73 -10.79 -6.61
CA LEU A 103 -4.74 -11.12 -5.59
C LEU A 103 -3.87 -12.30 -6.02
N GLY A 104 -4.44 -13.33 -6.65
CA GLY A 104 -3.66 -14.42 -7.24
C GLY A 104 -2.66 -13.94 -8.29
N GLU A 105 -3.09 -13.05 -9.18
CA GLU A 105 -2.22 -12.38 -10.16
C GLU A 105 -1.10 -11.59 -9.46
N CYS A 106 -1.43 -10.78 -8.44
CA CYS A 106 -0.45 -10.08 -7.63
C CYS A 106 0.56 -11.02 -6.97
N VAL A 107 0.11 -12.10 -6.32
CA VAL A 107 0.99 -13.05 -5.62
C VAL A 107 1.95 -13.73 -6.60
N SER A 108 1.47 -14.10 -7.78
CA SER A 108 2.31 -14.65 -8.85
C SER A 108 3.42 -13.66 -9.27
N LEU A 109 3.07 -12.37 -9.42
CA LEU A 109 4.02 -11.31 -9.78
C LEU A 109 5.00 -11.00 -8.63
N LEU A 110 4.54 -11.02 -7.38
CA LEU A 110 5.34 -10.77 -6.18
C LEU A 110 6.38 -11.87 -5.92
N SER A 111 6.18 -13.06 -6.46
CA SER A 111 7.06 -14.23 -6.27
C SER A 111 8.08 -14.41 -7.41
N GLN A 112 8.13 -13.49 -8.38
CA GLN A 112 8.97 -13.60 -9.58
C GLN A 112 10.47 -13.55 -9.29
N PHE A 113 10.88 -13.10 -8.11
CA PHE A 113 12.28 -13.05 -7.68
C PHE A 113 12.64 -14.07 -6.59
N ALA A 114 11.70 -14.93 -6.17
CA ALA A 114 11.89 -15.86 -5.04
C ALA A 114 13.14 -16.75 -5.17
N ASN A 115 13.45 -17.16 -6.40
CA ASN A 115 14.59 -18.03 -6.72
C ASN A 115 15.80 -17.28 -7.32
N GLU A 116 15.68 -15.96 -7.54
CA GLU A 116 16.69 -15.16 -8.24
C GLU A 116 17.39 -14.19 -7.28
N ASP A 117 16.62 -13.35 -6.59
CA ASP A 117 17.14 -12.30 -5.73
C ASP A 117 16.17 -11.96 -4.59
N LYS A 118 16.51 -12.41 -3.38
CA LYS A 118 15.71 -12.18 -2.18
C LYS A 118 15.65 -10.72 -1.75
N HIS A 119 16.66 -9.91 -2.08
CA HIS A 119 16.66 -8.48 -1.75
C HIS A 119 15.70 -7.70 -2.65
N LEU A 120 15.67 -8.04 -3.94
CA LEU A 120 14.71 -7.49 -4.89
C LEU A 120 13.29 -7.93 -4.56
N GLU A 121 13.09 -9.21 -4.23
CA GLU A 121 11.79 -9.72 -3.78
C GLU A 121 11.28 -8.97 -2.54
N TYR A 122 12.13 -8.85 -1.51
CA TYR A 122 11.80 -8.13 -0.29
C TYR A 122 11.45 -6.65 -0.56
N SER A 123 12.23 -6.00 -1.43
CA SER A 123 11.99 -4.60 -1.82
C SER A 123 10.68 -4.45 -2.60
N LEU A 124 10.34 -5.40 -3.46
CA LEU A 124 9.08 -5.44 -4.20
C LEU A 124 7.87 -5.60 -3.28
N HIS A 125 7.97 -6.47 -2.26
CA HIS A 125 6.91 -6.65 -1.26
C HIS A 125 6.68 -5.36 -0.46
N ILE A 126 7.75 -4.66 -0.05
CA ILE A 126 7.64 -3.35 0.60
C ILE A 126 6.98 -2.33 -0.33
N TRP A 127 7.42 -2.26 -1.58
CA TRP A 127 6.85 -1.35 -2.57
C TRP A 127 5.34 -1.59 -2.76
N PHE A 128 4.91 -2.85 -2.85
CA PHE A 128 3.50 -3.22 -2.98
C PHE A 128 2.66 -2.75 -1.78
N LEU A 129 3.15 -2.96 -0.55
CA LEU A 129 2.47 -2.43 0.65
C LEU A 129 2.36 -0.90 0.64
N LYS A 130 3.41 -0.21 0.19
CA LYS A 130 3.38 1.26 0.06
C LYS A 130 2.31 1.71 -0.92
N GLN A 131 2.10 0.99 -2.03
CA GLN A 131 1.05 1.34 -2.99
C GLN A 131 -0.35 1.20 -2.38
N LEU A 132 -0.64 0.09 -1.69
CA LEU A 132 -1.93 -0.08 -1.00
C LEU A 132 -2.14 1.01 0.07
N TYR A 133 -1.10 1.30 0.85
CA TYR A 133 -1.12 2.36 1.86
C TYR A 133 -1.41 3.74 1.24
N GLN A 134 -0.77 4.07 0.12
CA GLN A 134 -1.00 5.35 -0.56
C GLN A 134 -2.43 5.49 -1.10
N LEU A 135 -3.05 4.39 -1.53
CA LEU A 135 -4.38 4.41 -2.12
C LEU A 135 -5.51 4.39 -1.10
N LYS A 136 -5.34 3.70 0.03
CA LYS A 136 -6.43 3.43 0.99
C LYS A 136 -6.06 3.61 2.46
N GLY A 137 -4.82 3.95 2.76
CA GLY A 137 -4.34 4.10 4.14
C GLY A 137 -3.94 2.78 4.80
N MET A 138 -3.41 2.90 6.03
CA MET A 138 -2.84 1.77 6.77
C MET A 138 -3.91 0.77 7.24
N ASP A 139 -5.01 1.26 7.80
CA ASP A 139 -6.03 0.39 8.38
C ASP A 139 -6.66 -0.51 7.29
N TRP A 140 -7.00 0.08 6.13
CA TRP A 140 -7.50 -0.69 4.98
C TRP A 140 -6.48 -1.71 4.47
N THR A 141 -5.21 -1.30 4.33
CA THR A 141 -4.13 -2.19 3.87
C THR A 141 -3.94 -3.36 4.83
N GLN A 142 -3.96 -3.08 6.14
CA GLN A 142 -3.80 -4.08 7.17
C GLN A 142 -4.98 -5.06 7.18
N ILE A 143 -6.22 -4.57 7.11
CA ILE A 143 -7.40 -5.44 7.04
C ILE A 143 -7.32 -6.36 5.82
N LEU A 144 -7.05 -5.83 4.63
CA LEU A 144 -6.92 -6.63 3.40
C LEU A 144 -5.87 -7.74 3.55
N ILE A 145 -4.63 -7.39 3.92
CA ILE A 145 -3.51 -8.34 3.93
C ILE A 145 -3.63 -9.35 5.09
N THR A 146 -4.27 -8.96 6.19
CA THR A 146 -4.42 -9.82 7.37
C THR A 146 -5.73 -10.59 7.43
N HIS A 147 -6.64 -10.39 6.46
CA HIS A 147 -7.92 -11.06 6.40
C HIS A 147 -7.76 -12.60 6.33
N LYS A 148 -8.49 -13.32 7.18
CA LYS A 148 -8.34 -14.78 7.36
C LYS A 148 -8.51 -15.56 6.05
N HIS A 149 -9.50 -15.22 5.24
CA HIS A 149 -9.74 -15.92 3.97
C HIS A 149 -8.65 -15.63 2.93
N ILE A 150 -8.10 -14.42 2.93
CA ILE A 150 -7.00 -14.04 2.03
C ILE A 150 -5.75 -14.80 2.41
N ARG A 151 -5.36 -14.81 3.69
CA ARG A 151 -4.18 -15.55 4.18
C ARG A 151 -4.28 -17.05 3.97
N SER A 152 -5.46 -17.62 4.20
CA SER A 152 -5.71 -19.03 3.95
C SER A 152 -5.52 -19.40 2.48
N LYS A 153 -5.87 -18.51 1.54
CA LYS A 153 -5.72 -18.76 0.09
C LYS A 153 -4.33 -18.39 -0.44
N PHE A 154 -3.70 -17.37 0.15
CA PHE A 154 -2.42 -16.81 -0.27
C PHE A 154 -1.43 -16.79 0.90
N PRO A 155 -0.72 -17.91 1.14
CA PRO A 155 0.15 -18.05 2.30
C PRO A 155 1.31 -17.04 2.36
N ILE A 156 1.67 -16.40 1.24
CA ILE A 156 2.69 -15.34 1.20
C ILE A 156 2.38 -14.18 2.16
N PHE A 157 1.10 -13.93 2.45
CA PHE A 157 0.68 -12.85 3.36
C PHE A 157 0.78 -13.19 4.85
N GLU A 158 1.11 -14.45 5.19
CA GLU A 158 1.16 -14.96 6.56
C GLU A 158 2.51 -15.61 6.88
N LYS A 159 3.01 -16.48 5.99
CA LYS A 159 4.20 -17.29 6.25
C LYS A 159 5.46 -16.45 6.10
N LYS A 160 6.22 -16.36 7.18
CA LYS A 160 7.52 -15.65 7.24
C LYS A 160 8.52 -16.16 6.21
N ASP A 161 8.50 -17.46 5.90
CA ASP A 161 9.40 -18.08 4.93
C ASP A 161 9.10 -17.67 3.47
N LEU A 162 7.86 -17.25 3.20
CA LEU A 162 7.43 -16.75 1.88
C LEU A 162 7.54 -15.23 1.78
N SER A 163 7.31 -14.51 2.88
CA SER A 163 7.58 -13.08 2.95
C SER A 163 7.85 -12.63 4.38
N ALA A 164 9.07 -12.15 4.62
CA ALA A 164 9.43 -11.48 5.88
C ALA A 164 8.78 -10.09 6.01
N VAL A 165 8.17 -9.56 4.94
CA VAL A 165 7.49 -8.26 4.92
C VAL A 165 6.05 -8.41 5.37
N PHE A 166 5.26 -9.23 4.66
CA PHE A 166 3.83 -9.36 4.93
C PHE A 166 3.53 -10.06 6.27
N SER A 167 4.37 -11.03 6.66
CA SER A 167 4.23 -11.74 7.94
C SER A 167 4.36 -10.84 9.17
N LYS A 168 4.96 -9.65 9.04
CA LYS A 168 5.04 -8.66 10.13
C LYS A 168 3.74 -7.91 10.36
N LEU A 169 2.81 -7.93 9.39
CA LEU A 169 1.49 -7.33 9.57
C LEU A 169 0.64 -8.26 10.43
N ASN A 170 0.22 -7.79 11.59
CA ASN A 170 -0.70 -8.53 12.47
C ASN A 170 -2.10 -7.94 12.33
N PHE A 171 -3.15 -8.77 12.39
CA PHE A 171 -4.50 -8.24 12.47
C PHE A 171 -4.62 -7.43 13.78
N ARG A 172 -5.01 -6.15 13.69
CA ARG A 172 -5.47 -5.38 14.85
C ARG A 172 -6.98 -5.34 14.78
N ALA A 173 -7.63 -5.69 15.89
CA ALA A 173 -9.07 -5.48 16.02
C ALA A 173 -9.38 -3.99 15.77
N PRO A 174 -10.47 -3.65 15.04
CA PRO A 174 -10.82 -2.28 14.65
C PRO A 174 -11.03 -1.31 15.83
N LEU A 175 -11.14 -1.81 17.06
CA LEU A 175 -11.30 -1.05 18.30
C LEU A 175 -10.28 0.08 18.51
N PHE A 176 -9.17 0.08 17.76
CA PHE A 176 -8.22 1.18 17.76
C PHE A 176 -7.76 1.48 16.33
N CYS A 177 -8.38 2.49 15.69
CA CYS A 177 -7.79 3.17 14.54
C CYS A 177 -6.33 3.49 14.87
N SER A 178 -5.41 2.84 14.16
CA SER A 178 -3.99 2.92 14.47
C SER A 178 -3.41 4.31 14.17
N PHE A 179 -4.18 5.11 13.44
CA PHE A 179 -3.83 6.45 12.99
C PHE A 179 -5.00 7.40 13.21
N ASP A 180 -5.58 7.44 14.42
CA ASP A 180 -6.40 8.57 14.79
C ASP A 180 -5.48 9.81 14.92
N PRO A 181 -5.54 10.78 13.98
CA PRO A 181 -4.70 11.97 14.07
C PRO A 181 -4.96 12.75 15.35
N PHE A 182 -6.13 12.59 15.97
CA PHE A 182 -6.41 13.17 17.29
C PHE A 182 -5.58 12.50 18.39
N ILE A 183 -5.35 11.19 18.33
CA ILE A 183 -4.42 10.53 19.27
C ILE A 183 -2.98 10.97 19.00
N GLY A 184 -2.58 11.15 17.74
CA GLY A 184 -1.24 11.64 17.41
C GLY A 184 -0.99 13.08 17.90
N VAL A 185 -1.96 13.98 17.69
CA VAL A 185 -1.85 15.40 18.03
C VAL A 185 -2.12 15.68 19.51
N TYR A 186 -3.09 14.98 20.10
CA TYR A 186 -3.60 15.27 21.45
C TYR A 186 -3.36 14.14 22.46
N GLY A 187 -2.82 12.99 22.04
CA GLY A 187 -2.68 11.81 22.89
C GLY A 187 -1.81 12.01 24.12
N ASN A 188 -0.77 12.83 24.01
CA ASN A 188 0.09 13.21 25.13
C ASN A 188 -0.57 14.23 26.07
N ILE A 189 -1.49 15.06 25.55
CA ILE A 189 -2.13 16.14 26.30
C ILE A 189 -3.25 15.59 27.20
N TYR A 190 -4.04 14.64 26.71
CA TYR A 190 -5.25 14.20 27.43
C TYR A 190 -5.22 12.76 27.96
N GLN A 191 -4.08 12.06 27.89
CA GLN A 191 -4.03 10.61 28.17
C GLN A 191 -5.18 9.84 27.47
N PHE A 192 -5.51 10.26 26.24
CA PHE A 192 -6.70 9.85 25.47
C PHE A 192 -6.91 8.34 25.51
N ARG A 193 -5.82 7.58 25.33
CA ARG A 193 -5.83 6.12 25.30
C ARG A 193 -6.29 5.50 26.62
N LYS A 194 -5.84 6.02 27.77
CA LYS A 194 -6.25 5.49 29.08
C LYS A 194 -7.70 5.84 29.39
N GLN A 195 -8.11 7.08 29.09
CA GLN A 195 -9.46 7.56 29.38
C GLN A 195 -10.51 6.88 28.49
N ILE A 196 -10.30 6.80 27.17
CA ILE A 196 -11.22 6.07 26.26
C ILE A 196 -11.30 4.59 26.63
N THR A 197 -10.17 3.93 26.93
CA THR A 197 -10.19 2.52 27.37
C THR A 197 -10.94 2.34 28.69
N SER A 198 -10.94 3.34 29.58
CA SER A 198 -11.70 3.29 30.84
C SER A 198 -13.20 3.54 30.64
N ILE A 199 -13.55 4.40 29.68
CA ILE A 199 -14.94 4.71 29.30
C ILE A 199 -15.56 3.53 28.57
N LEU A 200 -14.87 2.91 27.62
CA LEU A 200 -15.36 1.72 26.90
C LEU A 200 -15.47 0.47 27.80
N LYS A 201 -14.79 0.44 28.95
CA LYS A 201 -14.85 -0.67 29.92
C LYS A 201 -15.85 -0.47 31.05
N LYS A 202 -16.39 0.73 31.21
CA LYS A 202 -17.47 1.03 32.16
C LYS A 202 -18.73 1.23 31.33
N ASP A 203 -19.77 0.44 31.57
CA ASP A 203 -21.11 0.62 30.97
C ASP A 203 -21.82 1.91 31.47
N GLY A 204 -21.09 3.00 31.67
CA GLY A 204 -21.59 4.26 32.20
C GLY A 204 -20.58 5.37 32.00
N ILE A 205 -21.00 6.39 31.24
CA ILE A 205 -20.25 7.62 31.00
C ILE A 205 -20.21 8.41 32.32
N ASP A 206 -19.07 8.38 33.02
CA ASP A 206 -18.82 9.28 34.15
C ASP A 206 -18.33 10.63 33.61
N THR A 207 -19.25 11.60 33.51
CA THR A 207 -19.08 12.91 32.86
C THR A 207 -18.27 13.93 33.66
N LYS A 208 -17.38 13.50 34.56
CA LYS A 208 -16.47 14.40 35.27
C LYS A 208 -15.18 14.65 34.49
N CYS A 209 -15.29 15.24 33.31
CA CYS A 209 -14.18 16.00 32.74
C CYS A 209 -14.15 17.39 33.41
N SER A 210 -13.19 17.61 34.30
CA SER A 210 -12.94 18.90 34.94
C SER A 210 -12.35 19.88 33.92
N GLY A 211 -13.19 20.54 33.14
CA GLY A 211 -12.79 21.56 32.17
C GLY A 211 -13.78 21.65 31.01
N LYS A 212 -14.74 22.58 31.08
CA LYS A 212 -15.80 22.74 30.07
C LYS A 212 -15.29 23.11 28.65
N GLN A 213 -14.00 23.42 28.48
CA GLN A 213 -13.40 23.75 27.17
C GLN A 213 -12.69 22.58 26.50
N ASP A 214 -12.35 21.50 27.23
CA ASP A 214 -11.54 20.39 26.72
C ASP A 214 -12.34 19.11 26.44
N CYS A 215 -13.65 19.13 26.72
CA CYS A 215 -14.55 17.99 26.47
C CYS A 215 -14.90 17.84 24.99
N THR A 216 -14.94 18.94 24.23
CA THR A 216 -15.44 18.93 22.84
C THR A 216 -14.56 18.10 21.90
N PRO A 217 -13.21 18.22 21.92
CA PRO A 217 -12.36 17.36 21.11
C PRO A 217 -12.43 15.88 21.54
N LEU A 218 -12.59 15.63 22.85
CA LEU A 218 -12.66 14.29 23.42
C LEU A 218 -13.97 13.58 23.04
N LEU A 219 -15.09 14.30 23.14
CA LEU A 219 -16.40 13.82 22.71
C LEU A 219 -16.45 13.66 21.19
N ALA A 220 -15.88 14.58 20.41
CA ALA A 220 -15.81 14.45 18.95
C ALA A 220 -15.01 13.20 18.52
N ALA A 221 -13.87 12.93 19.15
CA ALA A 221 -13.07 11.74 18.88
C ALA A 221 -13.82 10.46 19.32
N VAL A 222 -14.47 10.47 20.49
CA VAL A 222 -15.26 9.32 20.97
C VAL A 222 -16.46 9.07 20.06
N SER A 223 -17.20 10.09 19.65
CA SER A 223 -18.33 9.95 18.70
C SER A 223 -17.89 9.46 17.33
N SER A 224 -16.76 9.94 16.79
CA SER A 224 -16.20 9.46 15.52
C SER A 224 -15.77 7.99 15.60
N ASN A 225 -15.24 7.55 16.74
CA ASN A 225 -14.88 6.15 16.96
C ASN A 225 -16.12 5.28 17.22
N ILE A 226 -17.15 5.78 17.92
CA ILE A 226 -18.41 5.07 18.16
C ILE A 226 -19.19 4.86 16.86
N GLU A 227 -19.28 5.84 15.96
CA GLU A 227 -19.91 5.67 14.64
C GLU A 227 -19.22 4.57 13.82
N SER A 228 -17.88 4.48 13.92
CA SER A 228 -17.12 3.40 13.27
C SER A 228 -17.32 2.02 13.92
N VAL A 229 -17.60 1.97 15.24
CA VAL A 229 -17.87 0.73 15.98
C VAL A 229 -19.31 0.25 15.76
N ILE A 230 -20.29 1.17 15.75
CA ILE A 230 -21.70 0.84 15.51
C ILE A 230 -21.91 0.31 14.08
N GLN A 231 -21.23 0.88 13.07
CA GLN A 231 -21.26 0.31 11.71
C GLN A 231 -20.66 -1.10 11.60
N PHE A 232 -19.72 -1.45 12.50
CA PHE A 232 -19.14 -2.79 12.55
C PHE A 232 -20.01 -3.78 13.34
N ASP A 233 -20.70 -3.34 14.39
CA ASP A 233 -21.57 -4.19 15.21
C ASP A 233 -22.90 -4.53 14.52
N ASP A 234 -23.50 -3.61 13.76
CA ASP A 234 -24.73 -3.88 12.99
C ASP A 234 -24.49 -4.92 11.86
N ALA A 235 -23.25 -5.04 11.36
CA ALA A 235 -22.86 -6.08 10.40
C ALA A 235 -22.65 -7.47 11.04
N PHE A 236 -22.59 -7.55 12.38
CA PHE A 236 -22.40 -8.79 13.13
C PHE A 236 -23.66 -9.31 13.83
N LEU A 237 -24.75 -8.53 13.87
CA LEU A 237 -26.00 -8.90 14.56
C LEU A 237 -27.15 -9.32 13.63
N ILE A 238 -26.90 -9.48 12.33
CA ILE A 238 -27.81 -10.18 11.41
C ILE A 238 -27.12 -11.46 10.92
N SER A 239 -27.17 -12.51 11.75
CA SER A 239 -27.00 -13.90 11.33
C SER A 239 -27.99 -14.78 12.09
#